data_AF-A0A2Y9A3T7-F1
#
_entry.id   AF-A0A2Y9A3T7-F1
#
_cell.length_a   1.000
_cell.length_b   1.000
_cell.length_c   1.000
_cell.angle_alpha   90.00
_cell.angle_beta   90.00
_cell.angle_gamma   90.00
#
_symmetry.space_group_name_H-M   'P 1'
#
loop_
_entity.id
_entity.type
_entity.pdbx_description
1 polymer ?
#
loop_
_entity_poly.entity_id
_entity_poly.type
_entity_poly.pdbx_seq_one_letter_code
_entity_poly.pdbx_strand_id
1 'polypeptide(L)'
;MEPSSKHLPLLGLALVAAWTTIGAGVEANQPQVDRGFLPQRAVDAFADYSLTAVFGAILTLTAVTLIVLRLTRAQRRELRREVLGLPEGPRFNVVDAMVHCVWRGNEIDEKRLERALQIARATTEMDYSEAHIREAALRADRLIGPGSFWHLRDGMTRGERMVVFNAALSVLLEDGPLTPGDRSMLKSLSRGLRLGREDLRYLGKLIPQ
;
A
#
# COMPACT_ATOMS: atom_id res chain seq x y z
N MET A 1 7.04 -18.80 27.77
CA MET A 1 7.22 -17.89 26.62
C MET A 1 7.88 -18.68 25.52
N GLU A 2 7.10 -19.21 24.59
CA GLU A 2 7.63 -19.90 23.42
C GLU A 2 8.26 -18.89 22.46
N PRO A 3 9.47 -19.13 21.93
CA PRO A 3 10.02 -18.32 20.87
C PRO A 3 9.18 -18.52 19.60
N SER A 4 8.44 -17.48 19.22
CA SER A 4 7.61 -17.42 18.03
C SER A 4 8.44 -17.70 16.77
N SER A 5 8.10 -18.80 16.08
CA SER A 5 8.69 -19.32 14.83
C SER A 5 8.64 -18.38 13.61
N LYS A 6 8.20 -17.13 13.78
CA LYS A 6 7.96 -16.14 12.72
C LYS A 6 9.24 -15.52 12.12
N HIS A 7 10.42 -15.78 12.69
CA HIS A 7 11.71 -15.27 12.21
C HIS A 7 12.54 -16.29 11.40
N LEU A 8 12.12 -17.57 11.38
CA LEU A 8 12.77 -18.62 10.60
C LEU A 8 12.84 -18.36 9.08
N PRO A 9 11.79 -17.84 8.41
CA PRO A 9 11.89 -17.55 6.98
C PRO A 9 12.79 -16.33 6.68
N LEU A 10 12.95 -15.40 7.63
CA LEU A 10 13.83 -14.23 7.50
C LEU A 10 15.31 -14.62 7.59
N LEU A 11 15.66 -15.52 8.51
CA LEU A 11 17.00 -16.09 8.60
C LEU A 11 17.33 -16.94 7.36
N GLY A 12 16.37 -17.71 6.85
CA GLY A 12 16.54 -18.50 5.63
C GLY A 12 16.83 -17.65 4.39
N LEU A 13 16.11 -16.54 4.19
CA LEU A 13 16.32 -15.64 3.06
C LEU A 13 17.63 -14.84 3.16
N ALA A 14 18.01 -14.41 4.37
CA ALA A 14 19.30 -13.76 4.60
C ALA A 14 20.49 -14.71 4.36
N LEU A 15 20.35 -15.98 4.76
CA LEU A 15 21.35 -17.03 4.50
C LEU A 15 21.47 -17.36 3.01
N VAL A 16 20.36 -17.41 2.27
CA VAL A 16 20.39 -17.63 0.81
C VAL A 16 21.06 -16.45 0.09
N ALA A 17 20.78 -15.21 0.49
CA ALA A 17 21.42 -14.02 -0.06
C ALA A 17 22.94 -13.98 0.24
N ALA A 18 23.34 -14.33 1.47
CA ALA A 18 24.74 -14.44 1.86
C ALA A 18 25.47 -15.58 1.12
N TRP A 19 24.80 -16.71 0.89
CA TRP A 19 25.36 -17.83 0.14
C TRP A 19 25.59 -17.49 -1.34
N THR A 20 24.65 -16.78 -1.97
CA THR A 20 24.80 -16.36 -3.38
C THR A 20 25.92 -15.34 -3.60
N THR A 21 26.20 -14.49 -2.60
CA THR A 21 27.30 -13.50 -2.68
C THR A 21 28.66 -14.15 -2.42
N ILE A 22 28.75 -15.15 -1.53
CA ILE A 22 30.01 -15.88 -1.27
C ILE A 22 30.33 -16.86 -2.40
N GLY A 23 29.33 -17.59 -2.93
CA GLY A 23 29.53 -18.55 -4.02
C GLY A 23 29.89 -17.90 -5.37
N ALA A 24 29.42 -16.68 -5.63
CA ALA A 24 29.72 -15.94 -6.86
C ALA A 24 31.10 -15.24 -6.86
N GLY A 25 31.80 -15.21 -5.73
CA GLY A 25 33.12 -14.60 -5.57
C GLY A 25 34.31 -15.55 -5.83
N VAL A 26 34.07 -16.84 -6.07
CA VAL A 26 35.14 -17.86 -6.16
C VAL A 26 35.51 -18.23 -7.60
N GLU A 27 34.69 -17.93 -8.61
CA GLU A 27 34.98 -18.32 -10.01
C GLU A 27 34.66 -17.21 -11.01
N ALA A 28 35.66 -16.43 -11.42
CA ALA A 28 35.57 -15.63 -12.64
C ALA A 28 36.95 -15.48 -13.31
N ASN A 29 37.25 -16.43 -14.21
CA ASN A 29 38.24 -16.24 -15.27
C ASN A 29 37.69 -15.22 -16.28
N GLN A 30 38.45 -14.17 -16.56
CA GLN A 30 38.06 -13.01 -17.39
C GLN A 30 37.99 -13.34 -18.90
N PRO A 31 37.08 -12.67 -19.63
CA PRO A 31 37.40 -12.17 -20.95
C PRO A 31 37.11 -10.66 -21.10
N GLN A 32 38.07 -9.92 -21.66
CA GLN A 32 37.99 -8.49 -21.97
C GLN A 32 36.93 -8.21 -23.06
N VAL A 33 35.98 -7.32 -22.79
CA VAL A 33 35.09 -6.73 -23.79
C VAL A 33 35.00 -5.22 -23.56
N ASP A 34 35.40 -4.46 -24.58
CA ASP A 34 35.47 -3.00 -24.62
C ASP A 34 34.05 -2.39 -24.77
N ARG A 35 33.62 -1.51 -23.84
CA ARG A 35 32.29 -0.85 -23.86
C ARG A 35 32.38 0.62 -23.43
N GLY A 36 32.62 1.49 -24.40
CA GLY A 36 32.84 2.93 -24.23
C GLY A 36 31.60 3.82 -24.06
N PHE A 37 30.76 3.59 -23.04
CA PHE A 37 29.64 4.51 -22.76
C PHE A 37 29.38 4.84 -21.28
N LEU A 38 30.29 4.46 -20.37
CA LEU A 38 30.19 4.76 -18.94
C LEU A 38 31.48 5.43 -18.46
N PRO A 39 31.42 6.39 -17.51
CA PRO A 39 32.63 6.97 -16.92
C PRO A 39 33.49 5.84 -16.34
N GLN A 40 34.77 5.77 -16.75
CA GLN A 40 35.70 4.67 -16.43
C GLN A 40 35.70 4.27 -14.95
N ARG A 41 35.55 5.24 -14.04
CA ARG A 41 35.48 4.99 -12.59
C ARG A 41 34.27 4.18 -12.12
N ALA A 42 33.14 4.22 -12.84
CA ALA A 42 32.00 3.36 -12.56
C ALA A 42 32.21 1.97 -13.17
N VAL A 43 32.81 1.90 -14.36
CA VAL A 43 33.08 0.62 -15.05
C VAL A 43 34.09 -0.22 -14.26
N ASP A 44 35.18 0.39 -13.79
CA ASP A 44 36.24 -0.30 -13.03
C ASP A 44 35.72 -0.79 -11.67
N ALA A 45 34.78 -0.08 -11.04
CA ALA A 45 34.17 -0.50 -9.76
C ALA A 45 33.21 -1.69 -9.91
N PHE A 46 32.69 -1.94 -11.11
CA PHE A 46 31.79 -3.06 -11.42
C PHE A 46 32.45 -4.18 -12.23
N ALA A 47 33.65 -3.98 -12.76
CA ALA A 47 34.39 -4.95 -13.57
C ALA A 47 34.78 -6.22 -12.79
N ASP A 48 34.98 -6.09 -11.47
CA ASP A 48 35.36 -7.20 -10.59
C ASP A 48 34.17 -8.02 -10.07
N TYR A 49 32.92 -7.56 -10.30
CA TYR A 49 31.73 -8.27 -9.86
C TYR A 49 31.11 -9.07 -11.00
N SER A 50 30.97 -10.38 -10.80
CA SER A 50 30.20 -11.22 -11.70
C SER A 50 28.77 -10.67 -11.85
N LEU A 51 28.20 -10.71 -13.05
CA LEU A 51 26.82 -10.25 -13.30
C LEU A 51 25.82 -10.88 -12.32
N THR A 52 26.07 -12.13 -11.91
CA THR A 52 25.31 -12.86 -10.90
C THR A 52 25.34 -12.19 -9.52
N ALA A 53 26.48 -11.64 -9.09
CA ALA A 53 26.59 -10.90 -7.84
C ALA A 53 25.79 -9.58 -7.89
N VAL A 54 25.83 -8.86 -9.02
CA VAL A 54 25.04 -7.63 -9.21
C VAL A 54 23.55 -7.94 -9.21
N PHE A 55 23.11 -8.96 -9.95
CA PHE A 55 21.71 -9.40 -9.93
C PHE A 55 21.27 -9.86 -8.54
N GLY A 56 22.11 -10.61 -7.82
CA GLY A 56 21.85 -11.04 -6.45
C GLY A 56 21.68 -9.86 -5.49
N ALA A 57 22.52 -8.83 -5.60
CA ALA A 57 22.41 -7.61 -4.81
C ALA A 57 21.11 -6.84 -5.09
N ILE A 58 20.73 -6.69 -6.37
CA ILE A 58 19.48 -6.02 -6.77
C ILE A 58 18.26 -6.77 -6.25
N LEU A 59 18.23 -8.10 -6.38
CA LEU A 59 17.14 -8.93 -5.86
C LEU A 59 17.02 -8.83 -4.34
N THR A 60 18.14 -8.87 -3.63
CA THR A 60 18.18 -8.73 -2.17
C THR A 60 17.66 -7.37 -1.74
N LEU A 61 18.12 -6.29 -2.38
CA LEU A 61 17.65 -4.93 -2.10
C LEU A 61 16.15 -4.78 -2.36
N THR A 62 15.66 -5.38 -3.46
CA THR A 62 14.23 -5.37 -3.81
C THR A 62 13.42 -6.12 -2.74
N ALA A 63 13.86 -7.30 -2.33
CA ALA A 63 13.19 -8.11 -1.32
C ALA A 63 13.12 -7.37 0.03
N VAL A 64 14.25 -6.80 0.49
CA VAL A 64 14.30 -6.01 1.73
C VAL A 64 13.35 -4.81 1.64
N THR A 65 13.36 -4.09 0.52
CA THR A 65 12.46 -2.94 0.31
C THR A 65 10.99 -3.34 0.40
N LEU A 66 10.60 -4.44 -0.25
CA LEU A 66 9.23 -4.95 -0.19
C LEU A 66 8.82 -5.39 1.24
N ILE A 67 9.74 -5.98 2.00
CA ILE A 67 9.51 -6.36 3.40
C ILE A 67 9.29 -5.12 4.26
N VAL A 68 10.18 -4.12 4.16
CA VAL A 68 10.06 -2.86 4.91
C VAL A 68 8.76 -2.15 4.55
N LEU A 69 8.40 -2.08 3.27
CA LEU A 69 7.11 -1.52 2.84
C LEU A 69 5.91 -2.27 3.43
N ARG A 70 5.97 -3.60 3.50
CA ARG A 70 4.88 -4.40 4.09
C ARG A 70 4.76 -4.17 5.59
N LEU A 71 5.88 -4.15 6.31
CA LEU A 71 5.90 -3.95 7.77
C LEU A 71 5.42 -2.55 8.15
N THR A 72 5.90 -1.53 7.46
CA THR A 72 5.49 -0.13 7.69
C THR A 72 4.01 0.08 7.42
N ARG A 73 3.45 -0.53 6.36
CA ARG A 73 2.00 -0.50 6.08
C ARG A 73 1.19 -1.18 7.18
N ALA A 74 1.65 -2.34 7.66
CA ALA A 74 0.98 -3.05 8.75
C ALA A 74 0.99 -2.23 10.05
N GLN A 75 2.13 -1.62 10.39
CA GLN A 75 2.24 -0.75 11.57
C GLN A 75 1.34 0.48 11.46
N ARG A 76 1.32 1.16 10.31
CA ARG A 76 0.42 2.29 10.06
C ARG A 76 -1.05 1.90 10.21
N ARG A 77 -1.42 0.73 9.73
CA ARG A 77 -2.77 0.19 9.87
C ARG A 77 -3.13 -0.08 11.32
N GLU A 78 -2.21 -0.64 12.11
CA GLU A 78 -2.45 -0.84 13.54
C GLU A 78 -2.63 0.47 14.28
N LEU A 79 -1.79 1.48 14.01
CA LEU A 79 -1.95 2.80 14.60
C LEU A 79 -3.29 3.45 14.22
N ARG A 80 -3.80 3.23 13.00
CA ARG A 80 -5.14 3.70 12.62
C ARG A 80 -6.24 2.95 13.37
N ARG A 81 -6.10 1.65 13.59
CA ARG A 81 -7.04 0.88 14.44
C ARG A 81 -7.08 1.42 15.86
N GLU A 82 -5.91 1.70 16.45
CA GLU A 82 -5.81 2.29 17.79
C GLU A 82 -6.49 3.66 17.86
N VAL A 83 -6.23 4.55 16.89
CA VAL A 83 -6.86 5.88 16.82
C VAL A 83 -8.38 5.79 16.64
N LEU A 84 -8.85 4.86 15.81
CA LEU A 84 -10.28 4.68 15.56
C LEU A 84 -10.99 3.86 16.65
N GLY A 85 -10.24 3.19 17.53
CA GLY A 85 -10.81 2.33 18.59
C GLY A 85 -11.66 1.16 18.07
N LEU A 86 -11.46 0.75 16.81
CA LEU A 86 -12.26 -0.30 16.18
C LEU A 86 -11.44 -1.58 15.97
N PRO A 87 -12.02 -2.76 16.23
CA PRO A 87 -11.41 -4.01 15.81
C PRO A 87 -11.42 -4.12 14.28
N GLU A 88 -10.52 -4.92 13.74
CA GLU A 88 -10.49 -5.22 12.31
C GLU A 88 -11.80 -5.90 11.88
N GLY A 89 -12.44 -5.33 10.86
CA GLY A 89 -13.73 -5.80 10.37
C GLY A 89 -14.41 -4.77 9.46
N PRO A 90 -15.66 -5.02 9.05
CA PRO A 90 -16.36 -4.18 8.07
C PRO A 90 -16.48 -2.71 8.49
N ARG A 91 -16.83 -2.44 9.76
CA ARG A 91 -16.94 -1.06 10.28
C ARG A 91 -15.61 -0.31 10.21
N PHE A 92 -14.52 -0.95 10.64
CA PHE A 92 -13.17 -0.39 10.49
C PHE A 92 -12.83 -0.15 9.02
N ASN A 93 -13.08 -1.12 8.14
CA ASN A 93 -12.74 -1.02 6.72
C ASN A 93 -13.51 0.10 5.99
N VAL A 94 -14.75 0.40 6.39
CA VAL A 94 -15.50 1.57 5.89
C VAL A 94 -14.79 2.87 6.26
N VAL A 95 -14.45 3.04 7.53
CA VAL A 95 -13.77 4.26 8.01
C VAL A 95 -12.37 4.37 7.42
N ASP A 96 -11.61 3.27 7.40
CA ASP A 96 -10.26 3.21 6.84
C ASP A 96 -10.24 3.62 5.36
N ALA A 97 -11.20 3.15 4.55
CA ALA A 97 -11.32 3.57 3.16
C ALA A 97 -11.58 5.08 3.01
N MET A 98 -12.50 5.64 3.80
CA MET A 98 -12.81 7.08 3.77
C MET A 98 -11.62 7.94 4.18
N VAL A 99 -10.85 7.48 5.16
CA VAL A 99 -9.65 8.15 5.66
C VAL A 99 -8.58 8.32 4.57
N HIS A 100 -8.51 7.41 3.58
CA HIS A 100 -7.66 7.62 2.40
C HIS A 100 -8.22 8.66 1.43
N CYS A 101 -9.53 8.90 1.43
CA CYS A 101 -10.23 9.78 0.50
C CYS A 101 -10.27 11.25 0.92
N VAL A 102 -10.01 11.58 2.19
CA VAL A 102 -10.02 12.98 2.66
C VAL A 102 -8.89 13.82 2.09
N TRP A 103 -7.87 13.19 1.50
CA TRP A 103 -6.73 13.88 0.91
C TRP A 103 -7.04 14.46 -0.47
N ARG A 104 -6.58 15.68 -0.71
CA ARG A 104 -6.55 16.33 -2.01
C ARG A 104 -5.13 16.83 -2.29
N GLY A 105 -4.38 16.04 -3.07
CA GLY A 105 -2.96 16.30 -3.32
C GLY A 105 -2.12 16.15 -2.04
N ASN A 106 -1.65 17.28 -1.50
CA ASN A 106 -0.77 17.31 -0.32
C ASN A 106 -1.46 17.73 0.98
N GLU A 107 -2.74 18.05 0.93
CA GLU A 107 -3.48 18.59 2.05
C GLU A 107 -4.75 17.78 2.30
N ILE A 108 -5.28 17.86 3.52
CA ILE A 108 -6.57 17.29 3.88
C ILE A 108 -7.63 18.30 3.46
N ASP A 109 -8.62 17.84 2.68
CA ASP A 109 -9.77 18.65 2.32
C ASP A 109 -10.79 18.63 3.46
N GLU A 110 -11.08 19.80 4.02
CA GLU A 110 -11.93 19.97 5.20
C GLU A 110 -13.38 19.52 4.96
N LYS A 111 -13.90 19.69 3.74
CA LYS A 111 -15.26 19.23 3.41
C LYS A 111 -15.31 17.70 3.36
N ARG A 112 -14.31 17.08 2.72
CA ARG A 112 -14.19 15.61 2.70
C ARG A 112 -14.02 15.05 4.11
N LEU A 113 -13.26 15.74 4.97
CA LEU A 113 -13.05 15.36 6.36
C LEU A 113 -14.36 15.41 7.16
N GLU A 114 -15.12 16.49 7.05
CA GLU A 114 -16.44 16.62 7.68
C GLU A 114 -17.39 15.51 7.22
N ARG A 115 -17.42 15.25 5.91
CA ARG A 115 -18.26 14.18 5.35
C ARG A 115 -17.85 12.79 5.86
N ALA A 116 -16.56 12.51 5.91
CA ALA A 116 -16.04 11.27 6.47
C ALA A 116 -16.42 11.11 7.95
N LEU A 117 -16.36 12.19 8.73
CA LEU A 117 -16.79 12.20 10.13
C LEU A 117 -18.28 11.87 10.29
N GLN A 118 -19.14 12.50 9.49
CA GLN A 118 -20.59 12.24 9.50
C GLN A 118 -20.89 10.76 9.21
N ILE A 119 -20.28 10.19 8.16
CA ILE A 119 -20.48 8.79 7.80
C ILE A 119 -19.89 7.86 8.85
N ALA A 120 -18.72 8.18 9.42
CA ALA A 120 -18.09 7.39 10.46
C ALA A 120 -19.01 7.27 11.69
N ARG A 121 -19.51 8.40 12.23
CA ARG A 121 -20.45 8.41 13.35
C ARG A 121 -21.71 7.60 13.06
N ALA A 122 -22.30 7.76 11.87
CA ALA A 122 -23.50 7.05 11.48
C ALA A 122 -23.28 5.53 11.32
N THR A 123 -22.10 5.11 10.88
CA THR A 123 -21.82 3.69 10.57
C THR A 123 -21.32 2.92 11.80
N THR A 124 -20.61 3.59 12.71
CA THR A 124 -19.97 2.96 13.86
C THR A 124 -20.72 3.17 15.17
N GLU A 125 -21.65 4.14 15.20
CA GLU A 125 -22.34 4.62 16.40
C GLU A 125 -21.37 5.15 17.48
N MET A 126 -20.14 5.50 17.09
CA MET A 126 -19.13 6.09 17.97
C MET A 126 -19.14 7.61 17.88
N ASP A 127 -18.89 8.28 19.01
CA ASP A 127 -18.74 9.74 19.07
C ASP A 127 -17.33 10.17 18.65
N TYR A 128 -17.00 9.97 17.38
CA TYR A 128 -15.75 10.49 16.84
C TYR A 128 -15.76 12.01 16.85
N SER A 129 -14.61 12.61 17.15
CA SER A 129 -14.35 14.01 16.83
C SER A 129 -13.61 14.12 15.50
N GLU A 130 -13.61 15.30 14.91
CA GLU A 130 -12.83 15.58 13.69
C GLU A 130 -11.34 15.23 13.86
N ALA A 131 -10.78 15.47 15.05
CA ALA A 131 -9.40 15.14 15.38
C ALA A 131 -9.09 13.64 15.22
N HIS A 132 -10.03 12.74 15.53
CA HIS A 132 -9.83 11.30 15.35
C HIS A 132 -9.67 10.94 13.86
N ILE A 133 -10.54 11.46 13.01
CA ILE A 133 -10.52 11.18 11.57
C ILE A 133 -9.28 11.82 10.93
N ARG A 134 -8.93 13.04 11.32
CA ARG A 134 -7.71 13.72 10.87
C ARG A 134 -6.46 12.93 11.25
N GLU A 135 -6.38 12.48 12.49
CA GLU A 135 -5.23 11.73 13.01
C GLU A 135 -5.07 10.36 12.35
N ALA A 136 -6.20 9.70 12.03
CA ALA A 136 -6.20 8.49 11.21
C ALA A 136 -5.73 8.79 9.77
N ALA A 137 -6.14 9.92 9.17
CA ALA A 137 -5.75 10.33 7.83
C ALA A 137 -4.26 10.65 7.71
N LEU A 138 -3.67 11.25 8.73
CA LEU A 138 -2.22 11.49 8.80
C LEU A 138 -1.41 10.18 8.83
N ARG A 139 -1.98 9.10 9.36
CA ARG A 139 -1.38 7.75 9.38
C ARG A 139 -1.71 6.93 8.14
N ALA A 140 -2.60 7.39 7.28
CA ALA A 140 -2.96 6.69 6.06
C ALA A 140 -1.77 6.63 5.08
N ASP A 141 -1.71 5.54 4.31
CA ASP A 141 -0.74 5.46 3.22
C ASP A 141 -1.11 6.45 2.11
N ARG A 142 -0.16 7.32 1.77
CA ARG A 142 -0.31 8.32 0.70
C ARG A 142 0.06 7.75 -0.67
N LEU A 143 0.92 6.73 -0.71
CA LEU A 143 1.31 6.04 -1.93
C LEU A 143 0.34 4.89 -2.22
N ILE A 144 -0.68 5.22 -3.00
CA ILE A 144 -1.76 4.30 -3.37
C ILE A 144 -1.44 3.69 -4.73
N GLY A 145 -1.30 2.37 -4.73
CA GLY A 145 -0.98 1.60 -5.92
C GLY A 145 -1.80 0.31 -6.01
N PRO A 146 -1.48 -0.54 -6.99
CA PRO A 146 -2.11 -1.84 -7.12
C PRO A 146 -1.99 -2.64 -5.82
N GLY A 147 -3.14 -3.07 -5.28
CA GLY A 147 -3.19 -3.91 -4.08
C GLY A 147 -3.13 -3.19 -2.74
N SER A 148 -3.01 -1.86 -2.70
CA SER A 148 -3.05 -1.10 -1.44
C SER A 148 -4.29 -1.41 -0.59
N PHE A 149 -5.41 -1.72 -1.24
CA PHE A 149 -6.70 -1.97 -0.58
C PHE A 149 -7.12 -3.45 -0.54
N TRP A 150 -6.22 -4.40 -0.83
CA TRP A 150 -6.59 -5.84 -0.79
C TRP A 150 -7.03 -6.31 0.59
N HIS A 151 -6.42 -5.75 1.65
CA HIS A 151 -6.75 -6.08 3.03
C HIS A 151 -8.18 -5.67 3.42
N LEU A 152 -8.78 -4.69 2.72
CA LEU A 152 -10.14 -4.24 3.04
C LEU A 152 -11.18 -5.31 2.74
N ARG A 153 -10.92 -6.27 1.85
CA ARG A 153 -11.94 -7.23 1.40
C ARG A 153 -12.10 -8.45 2.32
N ASP A 154 -11.14 -8.68 3.20
CA ASP A 154 -11.02 -9.94 3.91
C ASP A 154 -12.18 -10.11 4.89
N GLY A 155 -12.87 -11.26 4.83
CA GLY A 155 -14.03 -11.54 5.67
C GLY A 155 -15.33 -10.79 5.30
N MET A 156 -15.36 -10.01 4.22
CA MET A 156 -16.54 -9.23 3.83
C MET A 156 -17.36 -9.86 2.70
N THR A 157 -18.68 -9.78 2.83
CA THR A 157 -19.66 -10.09 1.79
C THR A 157 -19.59 -9.08 0.64
N ARG A 158 -20.22 -9.43 -0.50
CA ARG A 158 -20.34 -8.51 -1.64
C ARG A 158 -21.04 -7.20 -1.28
N GLY A 159 -22.08 -7.26 -0.45
CA GLY A 159 -22.83 -6.09 0.00
C GLY A 159 -21.98 -5.14 0.85
N GLU A 160 -21.24 -5.68 1.82
CA GLU A 160 -20.35 -4.88 2.68
C GLU A 160 -19.24 -4.19 1.88
N ARG A 161 -18.68 -4.88 0.87
CA ARG A 161 -17.70 -4.28 -0.05
C ARG A 161 -18.29 -3.11 -0.84
N MET A 162 -19.56 -3.19 -1.24
CA MET A 162 -20.25 -2.07 -1.88
C MET A 162 -20.49 -0.91 -0.91
N VAL A 163 -20.78 -1.19 0.36
CA VAL A 163 -20.91 -0.13 1.39
C VAL A 163 -19.60 0.63 1.57
N VAL A 164 -18.47 -0.08 1.68
CA VAL A 164 -17.13 0.55 1.76
C VAL A 164 -16.87 1.44 0.55
N PHE A 165 -17.16 0.93 -0.65
CA PHE A 165 -16.96 1.66 -1.89
C PHE A 165 -17.83 2.93 -1.97
N ASN A 166 -19.11 2.82 -1.62
CA ASN A 166 -20.05 3.94 -1.67
C ASN A 166 -19.74 5.01 -0.61
N ALA A 167 -19.28 4.61 0.57
CA ALA A 167 -18.83 5.54 1.60
C ALA A 167 -17.64 6.37 1.11
N ALA A 168 -16.62 5.72 0.54
CA ALA A 168 -15.47 6.39 -0.07
C ALA A 168 -15.88 7.32 -1.23
N LEU A 169 -16.76 6.86 -2.13
CA LEU A 169 -17.29 7.69 -3.21
C LEU A 169 -18.04 8.92 -2.69
N SER A 170 -18.86 8.77 -1.63
CA SER A 170 -19.58 9.90 -1.04
C SER A 170 -18.64 10.95 -0.48
N VAL A 171 -17.52 10.55 0.13
CA VAL A 171 -16.49 11.49 0.62
C VAL A 171 -15.85 12.24 -0.53
N LEU A 172 -15.48 11.54 -1.62
CA LEU A 172 -14.81 12.14 -2.78
C LEU A 172 -15.69 13.10 -3.59
N LEU A 173 -17.02 13.02 -3.45
CA LEU A 173 -17.96 13.90 -4.15
C LEU A 173 -18.28 15.18 -3.38
N GLU A 174 -17.88 15.28 -2.10
CA GLU A 174 -18.27 16.38 -1.23
C GLU A 174 -17.67 17.73 -1.67
N ASP A 175 -16.43 17.72 -2.16
CA ASP A 175 -15.73 18.92 -2.63
C ASP A 175 -15.97 19.22 -4.12
N GLY A 176 -16.88 18.46 -4.77
CA GLY A 176 -17.34 18.69 -6.14
C GLY A 176 -17.12 17.51 -7.10
N PRO A 177 -16.99 17.78 -8.41
CA PRO A 177 -16.80 16.72 -9.41
C PRO A 177 -15.49 15.95 -9.23
N LEU A 178 -15.53 14.63 -9.46
CA LEU A 178 -14.37 13.75 -9.32
C LEU A 178 -13.22 14.14 -10.24
N THR A 179 -12.07 14.42 -9.63
CA THR A 179 -10.80 14.68 -10.33
C THR A 179 -10.21 13.38 -10.92
N PRO A 180 -9.20 13.47 -11.81
CA PRO A 180 -8.46 12.29 -12.27
C PRO A 180 -7.82 11.48 -11.13
N GLY A 181 -7.36 12.16 -10.07
CA GLY A 181 -6.81 11.54 -8.87
C GLY A 181 -7.85 10.70 -8.12
N ASP A 182 -9.05 11.27 -7.92
CA ASP A 182 -10.17 10.60 -7.25
C ASP A 182 -10.63 9.37 -8.05
N ARG A 183 -10.65 9.47 -9.38
CA ARG A 183 -10.97 8.32 -10.26
C ARG A 183 -9.93 7.21 -10.15
N SER A 184 -8.63 7.57 -10.06
CA SER A 184 -7.54 6.60 -9.85
C SER A 184 -7.63 5.92 -8.48
N MET A 185 -7.97 6.69 -7.44
CA MET A 185 -8.26 6.19 -6.10
C MET A 185 -9.41 5.17 -6.13
N LEU A 186 -10.56 5.54 -6.70
CA LEU A 186 -11.73 4.66 -6.81
C LEU A 186 -11.43 3.40 -7.64
N LYS A 187 -10.63 3.51 -8.71
CA LYS A 187 -10.18 2.36 -9.50
C LYS A 187 -9.29 1.42 -8.69
N SER A 188 -8.43 1.95 -7.84
CA SER A 188 -7.59 1.16 -6.94
C SER A 188 -8.43 0.48 -5.84
N LEU A 189 -9.40 1.21 -5.28
CA LEU A 189 -10.31 0.72 -4.25
C LEU A 189 -11.23 -0.39 -4.79
N SER A 190 -11.84 -0.21 -5.97
CA SER A 190 -12.70 -1.23 -6.58
C SER A 190 -11.94 -2.53 -6.87
N ARG A 191 -10.70 -2.43 -7.37
CA ARG A 191 -9.79 -3.58 -7.52
C ARG A 191 -9.44 -4.22 -6.18
N GLY A 192 -9.20 -3.40 -5.15
CA GLY A 192 -9.01 -3.80 -3.76
C GLY A 192 -10.12 -4.72 -3.26
N LEU A 193 -11.34 -4.23 -3.41
CA LEU A 193 -12.60 -4.85 -2.98
C LEU A 193 -13.10 -5.95 -3.93
N ARG A 194 -12.42 -6.20 -5.05
CA ARG A 194 -12.85 -7.13 -6.12
C ARG A 194 -14.26 -6.83 -6.64
N LEU A 195 -14.59 -5.54 -6.82
CA LEU A 195 -15.84 -5.10 -7.42
C LEU A 195 -15.70 -5.09 -8.95
N GLY A 196 -16.62 -5.78 -9.62
CA GLY A 196 -16.65 -5.92 -11.08
C GLY A 196 -17.47 -4.84 -11.77
N ARG A 197 -17.56 -4.94 -13.11
CA ARG A 197 -18.39 -4.03 -13.92
C ARG A 197 -19.87 -4.09 -13.57
N GLU A 198 -20.36 -5.27 -13.19
CA GLU A 198 -21.76 -5.46 -12.81
C GLU A 198 -22.10 -4.73 -11.52
N ASP A 199 -21.18 -4.75 -10.54
CA ASP A 199 -21.32 -4.03 -9.26
C ASP A 199 -21.38 -2.52 -9.46
N LEU A 200 -20.55 -2.03 -10.38
CA LEU A 200 -20.37 -0.61 -10.65
C LEU A 200 -21.22 -0.13 -11.82
N ARG A 201 -22.16 -0.92 -12.35
CA ARG A 201 -22.89 -0.58 -13.58
C ARG A 201 -23.58 0.79 -13.50
N TYR A 202 -24.18 1.10 -12.35
CA TYR A 202 -24.83 2.39 -12.10
C TYR A 202 -23.83 3.53 -11.81
N LEU A 203 -22.60 3.20 -11.42
CA LEU A 203 -21.51 4.13 -11.10
C LEU A 203 -20.50 4.29 -12.24
N GLY A 204 -20.59 3.49 -13.30
CA GLY A 204 -19.62 3.43 -14.40
C GLY A 204 -19.54 4.71 -15.23
N LYS A 205 -20.51 5.62 -15.12
CA LYS A 205 -20.43 6.96 -15.70
C LYS A 205 -19.46 7.88 -14.95
N LEU A 206 -19.18 7.58 -13.67
CA LEU A 206 -18.33 8.39 -12.79
C LEU A 206 -16.87 7.94 -12.78
N ILE A 207 -16.59 6.69 -13.19
CA ILE A 207 -15.26 6.07 -13.12
C ILE A 207 -14.89 5.54 -14.52
N PRO A 208 -13.98 6.23 -15.26
CA PRO A 208 -13.54 5.77 -16.55
C PRO A 208 -12.71 4.49 -16.37
N GLN A 209 -13.01 3.48 -17.19
CA GLN A 209 -12.45 2.14 -17.06
C GLN A 209 -11.00 2.04 -17.53
#